data_AF-A0A1Q4UNA6-F1
#
_entry.id   AF-A0A1Q4UNA6-F1
#
_cell.length_a   1.000
_cell.length_b   1.000
_cell.length_c   1.000
_cell.angle_alpha   90.00
_cell.angle_beta   90.00
_cell.angle_gamma   90.00
#
_symmetry.space_group_name_H-M   'P 1'
#
loop_
_entity.id
_entity.type
_entity.pdbx_description
1 polymer ?
#
loop_
_entity_poly.entity_id
_entity_poly.type
_entity_poly.pdbx_seq_one_letter_code
_entity_poly.pdbx_strand_id
1 'polypeptide(L)'
;MTALRSDELESIMLRLIVDEYEPQSILRLLNNRSEEYYEKTKNELRKVISERLWSRDDYESMTGIEIETDRQLYEHLEEVWQYAFNNGPEPEIEKYEY
;
A
#
# COMPACT_ATOMS: atom_id res chain seq x y z
N MET A 1 -17.20 -20.35 0.73
CA MET A 1 -15.94 -19.67 1.05
C MET A 1 -15.16 -19.57 -0.24
N THR A 2 -15.23 -18.43 -0.92
CA THR A 2 -14.55 -18.22 -2.20
C THR A 2 -13.13 -17.78 -1.88
N ALA A 3 -12.15 -18.64 -2.15
CA ALA A 3 -10.75 -18.27 -2.03
C ALA A 3 -10.48 -17.04 -2.92
N LEU A 4 -9.91 -16.00 -2.31
CA LEU A 4 -9.51 -14.77 -3.00
C LEU A 4 -8.47 -15.09 -4.09
N ARG A 5 -8.70 -14.59 -5.30
CA ARG A 5 -7.69 -14.64 -6.36
C ARG A 5 -6.56 -13.69 -6.00
N SER A 6 -5.32 -14.13 -6.20
CA SER A 6 -4.09 -13.35 -5.97
C SER A 6 -4.20 -11.92 -6.54
N ASP A 7 -4.79 -11.81 -7.73
CA ASP A 7 -4.93 -10.59 -8.52
C ASP A 7 -5.73 -9.48 -7.83
N GLU A 8 -6.76 -9.79 -7.03
CA GLU A 8 -7.56 -8.77 -6.34
C GLU A 8 -6.84 -8.18 -5.13
N LEU A 9 -6.02 -8.97 -4.46
CA LEU A 9 -5.26 -8.53 -3.28
C LEU A 9 -4.06 -7.69 -3.72
N GLU A 10 -3.37 -8.13 -4.77
CA GLU A 10 -2.31 -7.37 -5.43
C GLU A 10 -2.83 -6.02 -5.95
N SER A 11 -4.00 -6.00 -6.61
CA SER A 11 -4.59 -4.75 -7.08
C SER A 11 -4.93 -3.76 -5.96
N ILE A 12 -5.39 -4.22 -4.80
CA ILE A 12 -5.70 -3.33 -3.66
C ILE A 12 -4.43 -2.85 -2.97
N MET A 13 -3.41 -3.70 -2.83
CA MET A 13 -2.11 -3.27 -2.30
C MET A 13 -1.48 -2.22 -3.22
N LEU A 14 -1.49 -2.43 -4.54
CA LEU A 14 -1.03 -1.43 -5.49
C LEU A 14 -1.80 -0.11 -5.36
N ARG A 15 -3.13 -0.16 -5.23
CA ARG A 15 -3.93 1.06 -5.04
C ARG A 15 -3.69 1.78 -3.72
N LEU A 16 -3.34 1.05 -2.66
CA LEU A 16 -2.96 1.63 -1.37
C LEU A 16 -1.65 2.42 -1.47
N ILE A 17 -0.70 1.95 -2.28
CA ILE A 17 0.67 2.49 -2.33
C ILE A 17 0.91 3.49 -3.47
N VAL A 18 0.04 3.53 -4.48
CA VAL A 18 0.18 4.42 -5.66
C VAL A 18 -0.35 5.85 -5.37
N ASP A 19 -1.10 6.07 -4.29
CA ASP A 19 -1.68 7.37 -3.86
C ASP A 19 -2.45 8.20 -4.94
N GLU A 20 -2.57 7.70 -6.19
CA GLU A 20 -3.28 8.38 -7.28
C GLU A 20 -4.80 8.49 -7.05
N TYR A 21 -5.35 7.81 -6.05
CA TYR A 21 -6.80 7.57 -5.94
C TYR A 21 -7.49 8.18 -4.72
N GLU A 22 -6.83 9.07 -3.97
CA GLU A 22 -7.28 9.55 -2.66
C GLU A 22 -7.28 8.39 -1.64
N PRO A 23 -6.38 8.39 -0.64
CA PRO A 23 -6.26 7.32 0.36
C PRO A 23 -7.61 6.91 0.97
N GLN A 24 -8.47 7.90 1.20
CA GLN A 24 -9.84 7.73 1.72
C GLN A 24 -10.73 6.82 0.87
N SER A 25 -10.63 6.89 -0.45
CA SER A 25 -11.44 6.06 -1.37
C SER A 25 -11.00 4.60 -1.33
N ILE A 26 -9.70 4.34 -1.19
CA ILE A 26 -9.15 2.99 -1.05
C ILE A 26 -9.44 2.41 0.34
N LEU A 27 -9.34 3.21 1.41
CA LEU A 27 -9.74 2.79 2.75
C LEU A 27 -11.23 2.45 2.85
N ARG A 28 -12.10 3.21 2.17
CA ARG A 28 -13.53 2.85 2.06
C ARG A 28 -13.73 1.53 1.36
N LEU A 29 -13.00 1.26 0.27
CA LEU A 29 -13.07 -0.03 -0.42
C LEU A 29 -12.65 -1.17 0.51
N LEU A 30 -11.54 -1.02 1.24
CA LEU A 30 -11.06 -1.99 2.22
C LEU A 30 -12.06 -2.24 3.35
N ASN A 31 -12.61 -1.18 3.94
CA ASN A 31 -13.58 -1.26 5.03
C ASN A 31 -14.92 -1.90 4.59
N ASN A 32 -15.24 -1.84 3.30
CA ASN A 32 -16.42 -2.49 2.73
C ASN A 32 -16.20 -3.98 2.37
N ARG A 33 -14.98 -4.52 2.56
CA ARG A 33 -14.69 -5.95 2.39
C ARG A 33 -14.92 -6.72 3.69
N SER A 34 -14.81 -8.06 3.61
CA SER A 34 -14.87 -8.92 4.80
C SER A 34 -13.68 -8.66 5.72
N GLU A 35 -13.85 -8.93 7.02
CA GLU A 35 -12.78 -8.88 8.02
C GLU A 35 -11.59 -9.76 7.62
N GLU A 36 -11.85 -10.95 7.07
CA GLU A 36 -10.81 -11.83 6.53
C GLU A 36 -9.97 -11.15 5.43
N TYR A 37 -10.61 -10.40 4.53
CA TYR A 37 -9.93 -9.68 3.45
C TYR A 37 -9.05 -8.56 4.01
N TYR A 38 -9.59 -7.81 4.98
CA TYR A 38 -8.88 -6.72 5.64
C TYR A 38 -7.62 -7.24 6.34
N GLU A 39 -7.75 -8.28 7.16
CA GLU A 39 -6.62 -8.89 7.87
C GLU A 39 -5.59 -9.51 6.91
N LYS A 40 -6.05 -10.13 5.82
CA LYS A 40 -5.13 -10.64 4.80
C LYS A 40 -4.32 -9.52 4.14
N THR A 41 -4.97 -8.43 3.74
CA THR A 41 -4.28 -7.28 3.12
C THR A 41 -3.28 -6.64 4.09
N LYS A 42 -3.68 -6.48 5.35
CA LYS A 42 -2.82 -5.97 6.43
C LYS A 42 -1.55 -6.81 6.59
N ASN A 43 -1.70 -8.14 6.60
CA ASN A 43 -0.60 -9.07 6.80
C ASN A 43 0.34 -9.15 5.59
N GLU A 44 -0.20 -9.15 4.37
CA GLU A 44 0.61 -9.16 3.15
C GLU A 44 1.42 -7.87 2.99
N LEU A 45 0.82 -6.70 3.23
CA LEU A 45 1.57 -5.44 3.21
C LEU A 45 2.65 -5.42 4.31
N ARG A 46 2.33 -5.90 5.52
CA ARG A 46 3.32 -6.03 6.60
C ARG A 46 4.49 -6.92 6.18
N LYS A 47 4.22 -8.02 5.48
CA LYS A 47 5.23 -8.96 4.99
C LYS A 47 6.17 -8.29 3.98
N VAL A 48 5.61 -7.58 2.99
CA VAL A 48 6.39 -6.81 2.00
C VAL A 48 7.37 -5.85 2.70
N ILE A 49 6.89 -5.13 3.71
CA ILE A 49 7.71 -4.19 4.49
C ILE A 49 8.79 -4.92 5.30
N SER A 50 8.43 -5.96 6.05
CA SER A 50 9.36 -6.64 6.96
C SER A 50 10.42 -7.48 6.25
N GLU A 51 10.05 -8.11 5.13
CA GLU A 51 10.94 -8.97 4.36
C GLU A 51 11.68 -8.22 3.23
N ARG A 52 11.38 -6.92 3.07
CA ARG A 52 11.94 -6.07 2.03
C ARG A 52 11.81 -6.66 0.61
N LEU A 53 10.57 -6.99 0.25
CA LEU A 53 10.29 -7.73 -0.99
C LEU A 53 10.34 -6.88 -2.27
N TRP A 54 10.38 -5.55 -2.17
CA TRP A 54 10.40 -4.64 -3.32
C TRP A 54 11.65 -3.77 -3.33
N SER A 55 12.27 -3.60 -4.48
CA SER A 55 13.23 -2.51 -4.65
C SER A 55 12.50 -1.20 -4.96
N ARG A 56 13.18 -0.08 -4.73
CA ARG A 56 12.78 1.24 -5.23
C ARG A 56 12.46 1.23 -6.72
N ASP A 57 13.29 0.56 -7.53
CA ASP A 57 13.12 0.50 -8.98
C ASP A 57 11.86 -0.32 -9.37
N ASP A 58 11.58 -1.42 -8.65
CA ASP A 58 10.34 -2.18 -8.84
C ASP A 58 9.12 -1.31 -8.50
N TYR A 59 9.19 -0.58 -7.38
CA TYR A 59 8.12 0.30 -6.94
C TYR A 59 7.86 1.42 -7.95
N GLU A 60 8.89 2.13 -8.39
CA GLU A 60 8.80 3.18 -9.41
C GLU A 60 8.22 2.62 -10.72
N SER A 61 8.65 1.43 -11.15
CA SER A 61 8.08 0.79 -12.34
C SER A 61 6.60 0.41 -12.19
N MET A 62 6.12 0.14 -10.98
CA MET A 62 4.72 -0.21 -10.70
C MET A 62 3.82 1.01 -10.54
N THR A 63 4.34 2.09 -9.95
CA THR A 63 3.54 3.23 -9.50
C THR A 63 3.80 4.52 -10.27
N GLY A 64 4.95 4.65 -10.94
CA GLY A 64 5.43 5.90 -11.51
C GLY A 64 5.89 6.93 -10.48
N ILE A 65 5.87 6.60 -9.18
CA ILE A 65 6.35 7.47 -8.10
C ILE A 65 7.85 7.28 -7.95
N GLU A 66 8.59 8.37 -8.15
CA GLU A 66 10.02 8.41 -7.89
C GLU A 66 10.29 8.49 -6.38
N ILE A 67 11.06 7.53 -5.89
CA ILE A 67 11.61 7.53 -4.53
C ILE A 67 13.14 7.49 -4.67
N GLU A 68 13.89 8.26 -3.87
CA GLU A 68 15.34 8.36 -4.08
C GLU A 68 16.08 7.11 -3.60
N THR A 69 15.62 6.47 -2.52
CA THR A 69 16.30 5.33 -1.88
C THR A 69 15.35 4.23 -1.42
N ASP A 70 15.84 2.98 -1.36
CA ASP A 70 15.09 1.87 -0.73
C ASP A 70 14.68 2.21 0.71
N ARG A 71 15.50 2.95 1.46
CA ARG A 71 15.15 3.38 2.82
C ARG A 71 13.88 4.23 2.82
N GLN A 72 13.81 5.25 1.97
CA GLN A 72 12.62 6.10 1.84
C GLN A 72 11.42 5.30 1.36
N LEU A 73 11.60 4.30 0.49
CA LEU A 73 10.50 3.40 0.08
C LEU A 73 9.90 2.71 1.31
N TYR A 74 10.72 2.09 2.15
CA TYR A 74 10.21 1.37 3.31
C TYR A 74 9.65 2.30 4.40
N GLU A 75 10.19 3.52 4.53
CA GLU A 75 9.60 4.56 5.39
C GLU A 75 8.20 4.93 4.88
N HIS A 76 8.06 5.18 3.58
CA HIS A 76 6.79 5.48 2.94
C HIS A 76 5.76 4.34 3.07
N LEU A 77 6.17 3.09 2.79
CA LEU A 77 5.28 1.93 2.93
C LEU A 77 4.84 1.71 4.40
N GLU A 78 5.71 2.00 5.37
CA GLU A 78 5.35 1.95 6.79
C GLU A 78 4.29 3.01 7.11
N GLU A 79 4.44 4.25 6.63
CA GLU A 79 3.44 5.31 6.81
C GLU A 79 2.08 4.92 6.23
N VAL A 80 2.05 4.38 5.00
CA VAL A 80 0.83 3.86 4.37
C VAL A 80 0.20 2.75 5.22
N TRP A 81 1.00 1.81 5.72
CA TRP A 81 0.50 0.72 6.58
C TRP A 81 -0.06 1.24 7.90
N GLN A 82 0.59 2.22 8.53
CA GLN A 82 0.11 2.85 9.76
C GLN A 82 -1.20 3.60 9.53
N TYR A 83 -1.28 4.42 8.47
CA TYR A 83 -2.48 5.13 8.10
C TYR A 83 -3.65 4.18 7.84
N ALA A 84 -3.41 3.13 7.04
CA ALA A 84 -4.47 2.23 6.60
C ALA A 84 -4.98 1.29 7.70
N PHE A 85 -4.11 0.84 8.61
CA PHE A 85 -4.43 -0.28 9.51
C PHE A 85 -4.31 0.04 11.01
N ASN A 86 -3.76 1.20 11.39
CA ASN A 86 -3.49 1.54 12.80
C ASN A 86 -3.89 2.96 13.19
N ASN A 87 -4.74 3.65 12.40
CA ASN A 87 -5.13 5.05 12.62
C ASN A 87 -3.92 6.01 12.69
N GLY A 88 -2.89 5.75 11.88
CA GLY A 88 -1.75 6.65 11.70
C GLY A 88 -2.14 7.96 10.99
N PRO A 89 -1.23 8.95 10.96
CA PRO A 89 -1.42 10.16 10.16
C PRO A 89 -1.41 9.86 8.66
N GLU A 90 -2.00 10.74 7.86
CA GLU A 90 -1.93 10.64 6.39
C GLU A 90 -0.47 10.77 5.94
N PRO A 91 0.03 9.89 5.05
CA PRO A 91 1.41 9.94 4.58
C PRO A 91 1.72 11.25 3.86
N GLU A 92 2.89 11.83 4.13
CA GLU A 92 3.38 13.00 3.41
C GLU A 92 4.10 12.53 2.14
N ILE A 93 3.32 12.23 1.09
CA ILE A 93 3.93 12.07 -0.23
C ILE A 93 4.14 13.47 -0.79
N GLU A 94 5.39 13.87 -1.03
CA GLU A 94 5.68 15.02 -1.87
C GLU A 94 5.06 14.73 -3.25
N LYS A 95 3.84 15.24 -3.47
CA LYS A 95 3.19 15.21 -4.77
C LYS A 95 4.00 16.12 -5.66
N TYR A 96 4.94 15.55 -6.40
CA TYR A 96 5.63 16.27 -7.47
C TYR A 96 4.55 16.67 -8.48
N GLU A 97 4.11 17.92 -8.40
CA GLU A 97 3.24 18.54 -9.40
C GLU A 97 4.03 18.58 -10.71
N TYR A 98 3.73 17.66 -11.63
CA TYR A 98 4.22 17.69 -13.02
C TYR A 98 3.44 18.73 -13.85
#